data_AF-A0A8V1A2Q9-F1
#
_entry.id   AF-A0A8V1A2Q9-F1
#
_cell.length_a   1.000
_cell.length_b   1.000
_cell.length_c   1.000
_cell.angle_alpha   90.00
_cell.angle_beta   90.00
_cell.angle_gamma   90.00
#
_symmetry.space_group_name_H-M   'P 1'
#
loop_
_entity.id
_entity.type
_entity.pdbx_description
1 polymer ?
#
loop_
_entity_poly.entity_id
_entity_poly.type
_entity_poly.pdbx_seq_one_letter_code
_entity_poly.pdbx_strand_id
1 'polypeptide(L)'
;MAVGVFALAVLLAGLGAARAQGSCTLPDKVQNAELTEDASTMSSFPVGTTVSYTCRPGYMRIPGMPVSRTCGENLMWSQIETFCTARSCTHPGELQNGVVHVTDLTFGSAVTFSCEKGYRLHGNRQISCVIKGKLVDWNGRLPICDRVPCKPPPSIANGRYTEAANYVYQTTVTYSCDDVRTGENPFSLVGSPSIFCTVDENSNGVWSGPPPQCKVVICDNPQVENGRKASGFASQYIYGSSVRFECDPDYVLLGMDVISCTENGTWYPSLPTCKRISEDACGAPKISHGEVVPQKSVYLRGESVQIRCSPRCAFPDGGTEVTVMCQGRNTWSSEPNCACDSEPSDFSPVISHGRIIEGKKSVYSEGDSITIECYAGYTLHGAAHIEYIGGGRWTPEVPVCKLSAYIIAIICMIVAVLVFLAAFWIFKKFISQEGSYAADESGKKTHILKTNIAAEMEELHK
;
A
#
# COMPACT_ATOMS: atom_id res chain seq x y z
N MET A 1 78.44 103.66 -31.88
CA MET A 1 79.68 103.67 -32.67
C MET A 1 80.41 102.36 -32.41
N ALA A 2 80.79 101.68 -33.50
CA ALA A 2 81.85 100.68 -33.66
C ALA A 2 81.86 99.41 -32.77
N VAL A 3 81.63 98.22 -33.36
CA VAL A 3 82.62 97.21 -33.88
C VAL A 3 82.88 96.15 -32.79
N GLY A 4 82.45 94.89 -32.92
CA GLY A 4 83.14 93.75 -33.61
C GLY A 4 84.23 93.14 -32.69
N VAL A 5 84.51 91.84 -32.50
CA VAL A 5 84.17 90.54 -33.12
C VAL A 5 84.65 89.43 -32.12
N PHE A 6 84.12 88.20 -32.25
CA PHE A 6 84.73 86.87 -32.01
C PHE A 6 84.03 85.91 -31.02
N ALA A 7 83.91 84.68 -31.51
CA ALA A 7 83.05 83.59 -31.07
C ALA A 7 83.63 82.74 -29.92
N LEU A 8 82.73 82.17 -29.09
CA LEU A 8 82.78 80.81 -28.53
C LEU A 8 81.52 80.56 -27.70
N ALA A 9 80.70 79.55 -28.03
CA ALA A 9 79.76 78.96 -27.07
C ALA A 9 79.42 77.52 -27.48
N VAL A 10 80.11 76.60 -26.82
CA VAL A 10 79.92 75.15 -26.81
C VAL A 10 78.93 74.79 -25.69
N LEU A 11 78.00 73.89 -26.02
CA LEU A 11 77.31 72.88 -25.21
C LEU A 11 77.11 73.15 -23.70
N LEU A 12 75.84 73.13 -23.25
CA LEU A 12 75.39 72.52 -21.99
C LEU A 12 73.84 72.56 -21.87
N ALA A 13 73.18 71.41 -21.99
CA ALA A 13 71.98 71.05 -21.22
C ALA A 13 71.49 69.64 -21.61
N GLY A 14 71.69 68.67 -20.73
CA GLY A 14 71.22 67.30 -20.92
C GLY A 14 71.50 66.40 -19.71
N LEU A 15 71.19 66.87 -18.49
CA LEU A 15 71.14 66.02 -17.31
C LEU A 15 69.81 65.26 -17.31
N GLY A 16 69.78 64.13 -18.00
CA GLY A 16 68.77 63.09 -17.77
C GLY A 16 69.15 62.31 -16.52
N ALA A 17 68.30 62.39 -15.48
CA ALA A 17 68.46 61.63 -14.25
C ALA A 17 68.53 60.12 -14.55
N ALA A 18 69.59 59.47 -14.07
CA ALA A 18 69.75 58.02 -14.10
C ALA A 18 68.65 57.37 -13.24
N ARG A 19 67.75 56.59 -13.86
CA ARG A 19 66.81 55.71 -13.16
C ARG A 19 67.62 54.54 -12.57
N ALA A 20 67.65 54.41 -11.25
CA ALA A 20 68.13 53.21 -10.59
C ALA A 20 67.27 52.01 -11.03
N GLN A 21 67.91 50.94 -11.51
CA GLN A 21 67.25 49.70 -11.96
C GLN A 21 66.83 48.89 -10.73
N GLY A 22 65.67 49.21 -10.15
CA GLY A 22 65.05 48.34 -9.14
C GLY A 22 64.44 47.09 -9.77
N SER A 23 64.40 45.98 -9.02
CA SER A 23 63.73 44.73 -9.41
C SER A 23 62.85 44.25 -8.26
N CYS A 24 61.68 43.69 -8.57
CA CYS A 24 60.82 43.00 -7.61
C CYS A 24 61.42 41.65 -7.20
N THR A 25 61.14 41.19 -5.99
CA THR A 25 61.43 39.83 -5.52
C THR A 25 60.33 38.85 -5.94
N LEU A 26 60.52 37.56 -5.65
CA LEU A 26 59.50 36.53 -5.90
C LEU A 26 58.13 36.95 -5.32
N PRO A 27 57.04 36.92 -6.12
CA PRO A 27 55.72 37.30 -5.64
C PRO A 27 55.21 36.39 -4.51
N ASP A 28 54.31 36.94 -3.69
CA ASP A 28 53.61 36.19 -2.65
C ASP A 28 52.72 35.08 -3.21
N LYS A 29 52.49 34.05 -2.40
CA LYS A 29 51.61 32.92 -2.76
C LYS A 29 50.19 33.41 -3.01
N VAL A 30 49.61 32.99 -4.14
CA VAL A 30 48.20 33.23 -4.47
C VAL A 30 47.37 31.99 -4.12
N GLN A 31 46.18 32.21 -3.55
CA GLN A 31 45.30 31.13 -3.11
C GLN A 31 44.89 30.23 -4.29
N ASN A 32 44.97 28.91 -4.09
CA ASN A 32 44.58 27.89 -5.08
C ASN A 32 45.33 27.97 -6.43
N ALA A 33 46.42 28.72 -6.50
CA ALA A 33 47.24 28.91 -7.68
C ALA A 33 48.73 28.69 -7.38
N GLU A 34 49.50 28.49 -8.43
CA GLU A 34 50.95 28.38 -8.43
C GLU A 34 51.53 29.17 -9.59
N LEU A 35 52.75 29.71 -9.41
CA LEU A 35 53.47 30.38 -10.49
C LEU A 35 53.83 29.37 -11.58
N THR A 36 53.86 29.83 -12.83
CA THR A 36 54.39 29.02 -13.93
C THR A 36 55.87 28.68 -13.66
N GLU A 37 56.31 27.50 -14.13
CA GLU A 37 57.62 26.93 -13.76
C GLU A 37 58.78 27.88 -14.10
N ASP A 38 58.72 28.54 -15.24
CA ASP A 38 59.67 29.55 -15.71
C ASP A 38 59.84 30.71 -14.73
N ALA A 39 58.74 31.27 -14.24
CA ALA A 39 58.76 32.36 -13.27
C ALA A 39 59.11 31.89 -11.85
N SER A 40 58.81 30.63 -11.50
CA SER A 40 59.06 30.08 -10.15
C SER A 40 60.54 29.89 -9.81
N THR A 41 61.39 29.75 -10.84
CA THR A 41 62.84 29.55 -10.71
C THR A 41 63.63 30.87 -10.59
N MET A 42 62.99 32.01 -10.86
CA MET A 42 63.62 33.32 -10.84
C MET A 42 63.48 33.98 -9.45
N SER A 43 64.52 34.68 -9.01
CA SER A 43 64.54 35.38 -7.72
C SER A 43 64.43 36.91 -7.84
N SER A 44 64.60 37.46 -9.04
CA SER A 44 64.63 38.90 -9.32
C SER A 44 63.92 39.22 -10.63
N PHE A 45 63.00 40.18 -10.59
CA PHE A 45 62.11 40.54 -11.70
C PHE A 45 62.22 42.05 -12.00
N PRO A 46 62.78 42.48 -13.14
CA PRO A 46 62.88 43.90 -13.46
C PRO A 46 61.49 44.57 -13.58
N VAL A 47 61.42 45.88 -13.33
CA VAL A 47 60.17 46.66 -13.48
C VAL A 47 59.56 46.45 -14.88
N GLY A 48 58.25 46.20 -14.92
CA GLY A 48 57.51 45.85 -16.14
C GLY A 48 57.42 44.34 -16.43
N THR A 49 58.16 43.50 -15.69
CA THR A 49 58.04 42.03 -15.82
C THR A 49 56.66 41.57 -15.40
N THR A 50 56.06 40.70 -16.21
CA THR A 50 54.75 40.11 -15.93
C THR A 50 54.90 38.60 -15.74
N VAL A 51 54.44 38.10 -14.60
CA VAL A 51 54.45 36.67 -14.27
C VAL A 51 53.03 36.13 -14.30
N SER A 52 52.86 34.92 -14.80
CA SER A 52 51.56 34.26 -14.91
C SER A 52 51.42 33.13 -13.89
N TYR A 53 50.18 32.82 -13.55
CA TYR A 53 49.83 31.77 -12.59
C TYR A 53 48.94 30.71 -13.24
N THR A 54 49.09 29.48 -12.78
CA THR A 54 48.22 28.34 -13.11
C THR A 54 47.46 27.90 -11.87
N CYS A 55 46.20 27.49 -12.02
CA CYS A 55 45.44 26.96 -10.88
C CYS A 55 46.00 25.60 -10.45
N ARG A 56 46.04 25.36 -9.14
CA ARG A 56 46.45 24.08 -8.56
C ARG A 56 45.52 22.95 -9.00
N PRO A 57 45.99 21.69 -9.00
CA PRO A 57 45.14 20.53 -9.21
C PRO A 57 43.91 20.54 -8.29
N GLY A 58 42.73 20.22 -8.83
CA GLY A 58 41.45 20.35 -8.13
C GLY A 58 40.76 21.70 -8.27
N TYR A 59 41.42 22.71 -8.86
CA TYR A 59 40.87 24.04 -9.11
C TYR A 59 40.78 24.36 -10.60
N MET A 60 39.93 25.31 -10.97
CA MET A 60 39.76 25.79 -12.33
C MET A 60 39.75 27.32 -12.39
N ARG A 61 40.15 27.87 -13.54
CA ARG A 61 40.19 29.30 -13.78
C ARG A 61 38.76 29.84 -13.93
N ILE A 62 38.48 30.95 -13.25
CA ILE A 62 37.27 31.76 -13.45
C ILE A 62 37.42 32.53 -14.77
N PRO A 63 36.54 32.32 -15.76
CA PRO A 63 36.62 33.01 -17.04
C PRO A 63 36.61 34.54 -16.89
N GLY A 64 37.42 35.25 -17.67
CA GLY A 64 37.48 36.72 -17.65
C GLY A 64 38.38 37.33 -16.57
N MET A 65 38.85 36.56 -15.59
CA MET A 65 39.74 37.06 -14.53
C MET A 65 41.21 37.10 -14.98
N PRO A 66 41.98 38.14 -14.60
CA PRO A 66 43.41 38.22 -14.88
C PRO A 66 44.18 37.14 -14.11
N VAL A 67 45.13 36.49 -14.77
CA VAL A 67 45.96 35.39 -14.22
C VAL A 67 47.43 35.79 -14.07
N SER A 68 47.74 37.05 -14.30
CA SER A 68 49.10 37.56 -14.31
C SER A 68 49.24 38.78 -13.41
N ARG A 69 50.40 38.92 -12.77
CA ARG A 69 50.78 40.12 -12.02
C ARG A 69 51.98 40.78 -12.69
N THR A 70 52.04 42.11 -12.60
CA THR A 70 53.13 42.91 -13.17
C THR A 70 53.89 43.62 -12.06
N CYS A 71 55.21 43.63 -12.14
CA CYS A 71 56.08 44.38 -11.25
C CYS A 71 55.98 45.88 -11.59
N GLY A 72 55.40 46.68 -10.69
CA GLY A 72 55.22 48.12 -10.85
C GLY A 72 56.50 48.93 -10.64
N GLU A 73 56.50 50.19 -11.06
CA GLU A 73 57.64 51.11 -10.87
C GLU A 73 57.98 51.36 -9.38
N ASN A 74 57.02 51.11 -8.49
CA ASN A 74 57.18 51.15 -7.03
C ASN A 74 57.79 49.87 -6.44
N LEU A 75 58.28 48.95 -7.28
CA LEU A 75 58.84 47.64 -6.88
C LEU A 75 57.84 46.75 -6.13
N MET A 76 56.54 46.97 -6.35
CA MET A 76 55.47 46.14 -5.82
C MET A 76 54.73 45.42 -6.95
N TRP A 77 54.32 44.19 -6.69
CA TRP A 77 53.46 43.45 -7.60
C TRP A 77 52.05 44.05 -7.65
N SER A 78 51.47 44.12 -8.85
CA SER A 78 50.07 44.50 -9.02
C SER A 78 49.15 43.57 -8.22
N GLN A 79 48.03 44.11 -7.72
CA GLN A 79 47.03 43.29 -7.03
C GLN A 79 46.44 42.23 -7.99
N ILE A 80 46.12 41.05 -7.46
CA ILE A 80 45.36 40.02 -8.19
C ILE A 80 44.19 39.59 -7.32
N GLU A 81 43.02 39.53 -7.92
CA GLU A 81 41.82 39.00 -7.27
C GLU A 81 41.78 37.47 -7.37
N THR A 82 40.85 36.83 -6.66
CA THR A 82 40.66 35.39 -6.73
C THR A 82 40.21 34.98 -8.13
N PHE A 83 41.06 34.26 -8.86
CA PHE A 83 40.77 33.78 -10.22
C PHE A 83 40.72 32.26 -10.33
N CYS A 84 41.01 31.52 -9.26
CA CYS A 84 40.91 30.06 -9.18
C CYS A 84 39.80 29.64 -8.21
N THR A 85 38.83 28.88 -8.70
CA THR A 85 37.75 28.30 -7.89
C THR A 85 37.86 26.78 -7.85
N ALA A 86 37.35 26.15 -6.79
CA ALA A 86 37.37 24.70 -6.66
C ALA A 86 36.52 24.06 -7.78
N ARG A 87 37.02 22.98 -8.36
CA ARG A 87 36.21 22.16 -9.27
C ARG A 87 35.16 21.42 -8.45
N SER A 88 34.00 21.19 -9.04
CA SER A 88 32.91 20.45 -8.40
C SER A 88 32.80 19.05 -8.97
N CYS A 89 32.65 18.07 -8.09
CA CYS A 89 32.19 16.75 -8.46
C CYS A 89 30.72 16.81 -8.91
N THR A 90 30.31 15.87 -9.76
CA THR A 90 28.90 15.71 -10.12
C THR A 90 28.09 15.27 -8.91
N HIS A 91 26.77 15.51 -8.93
CA HIS A 91 25.91 14.94 -7.90
C HIS A 91 26.07 13.41 -7.88
N PRO A 92 26.30 12.74 -6.73
CA PRO A 92 26.55 11.31 -6.67
C PRO A 92 25.41 10.47 -7.29
N GLY A 93 24.18 11.00 -7.23
CA GLY A 93 22.96 10.31 -7.64
C GLY A 93 22.05 10.08 -6.45
N GLU A 94 20.91 9.44 -6.70
CA GLU A 94 19.93 9.09 -5.67
C GLU A 94 20.22 7.72 -5.07
N LEU A 95 20.02 7.57 -3.75
CA LEU A 95 20.18 6.31 -3.03
C LEU A 95 18.79 5.68 -2.79
N GLN A 96 18.52 4.54 -3.43
CA GLN A 96 17.27 3.81 -3.24
C GLN A 96 17.12 3.32 -1.79
N ASN A 97 15.97 3.56 -1.16
CA ASN A 97 15.69 3.24 0.24
C ASN A 97 16.70 3.85 1.24
N GLY A 98 17.18 5.06 0.92
CA GLY A 98 18.14 5.78 1.71
C GLY A 98 18.16 7.27 1.39
N VAL A 99 19.08 7.98 2.04
CA VAL A 99 19.23 9.42 1.97
C VAL A 99 20.70 9.74 1.72
N VAL A 100 20.92 10.66 0.77
CA VAL A 100 22.23 11.22 0.45
C VAL A 100 22.35 12.59 1.13
N HIS A 101 23.24 12.71 2.10
CA HIS A 101 23.49 13.95 2.82
C HIS A 101 24.59 14.74 2.13
N VAL A 102 24.20 15.64 1.23
CA VAL A 102 25.10 16.54 0.49
C VAL A 102 25.20 17.88 1.20
N THR A 103 26.40 18.26 1.64
CA THR A 103 26.69 19.60 2.18
C THR A 103 27.34 20.50 1.14
N ASP A 104 28.26 19.95 0.35
CA ASP A 104 28.98 20.61 -0.73
C ASP A 104 29.44 19.54 -1.75
N LEU A 105 29.72 19.97 -2.98
CA LEU A 105 30.22 19.15 -4.08
C LEU A 105 31.61 19.59 -4.55
N THR A 106 32.18 20.66 -3.97
CA THR A 106 33.51 21.14 -4.36
C THR A 106 34.63 20.17 -3.97
N PHE A 107 35.78 20.29 -4.63
CA PHE A 107 36.99 19.52 -4.33
C PHE A 107 37.32 19.54 -2.84
N GLY A 108 37.51 18.34 -2.25
CA GLY A 108 37.77 18.15 -0.82
C GLY A 108 36.52 17.94 0.04
N SER A 109 35.32 18.18 -0.48
CA SER A 109 34.06 17.86 0.20
C SER A 109 33.83 16.35 0.34
N ALA A 110 32.97 15.98 1.29
CA ALA A 110 32.55 14.60 1.50
C ALA A 110 31.03 14.49 1.65
N VAL A 111 30.46 13.46 1.04
CA VAL A 111 29.03 13.16 1.09
C VAL A 111 28.83 11.91 1.93
N THR A 112 27.82 11.93 2.81
CA THR A 112 27.49 10.80 3.68
C THR A 112 26.15 10.18 3.31
N PHE A 113 26.02 8.88 3.55
CA PHE A 113 24.85 8.09 3.19
C PHE A 113 24.22 7.46 4.42
N SER A 114 22.88 7.41 4.45
CA SER A 114 22.12 6.70 5.47
C SER A 114 20.97 5.93 4.83
N CYS A 115 20.68 4.71 5.29
CA CYS A 115 19.52 3.97 4.80
C CYS A 115 18.25 4.30 5.60
N GLU A 116 17.09 4.09 4.98
CA GLU A 116 15.80 4.19 5.64
C GLU A 116 15.61 3.07 6.68
N LYS A 117 14.60 3.23 7.55
CA LYS A 117 14.26 2.23 8.55
C LYS A 117 13.93 0.89 7.86
N GLY A 118 14.56 -0.19 8.35
CA GLY A 118 14.38 -1.54 7.79
C GLY A 118 15.37 -1.91 6.70
N TYR A 119 16.30 -1.00 6.38
CA TYR A 119 17.36 -1.22 5.40
C TYR A 119 18.74 -1.10 6.04
N ARG A 120 19.68 -1.93 5.57
CA ARG A 120 21.07 -1.97 6.03
C ARG A 120 21.98 -1.46 4.93
N LEU A 121 22.90 -0.57 5.30
CA LEU A 121 23.88 0.00 4.39
C LEU A 121 24.98 -1.02 4.09
N HIS A 122 25.18 -1.31 2.81
CA HIS A 122 26.26 -2.13 2.29
C HIS A 122 27.17 -1.29 1.38
N GLY A 123 28.45 -1.17 1.75
CA GLY A 123 29.43 -0.34 1.05
C GLY A 123 29.93 0.83 1.88
N ASN A 124 30.43 1.87 1.21
CA ASN A 124 31.02 3.03 1.88
C ASN A 124 29.94 3.99 2.38
N ARG A 125 29.91 4.25 3.68
CA ARG A 125 29.01 5.23 4.31
C ARG A 125 29.34 6.68 3.93
N GLN A 126 30.56 6.92 3.45
CA GLN A 126 31.03 8.25 3.04
C GLN A 126 31.95 8.14 1.81
N ILE A 127 31.81 9.09 0.89
CA ILE A 127 32.71 9.28 -0.25
C ILE A 127 33.21 10.73 -0.28
N SER A 128 34.37 10.96 -0.90
CA SER A 128 35.03 12.26 -0.96
C SER A 128 35.35 12.66 -2.39
N CYS A 129 35.25 13.97 -2.69
CA CYS A 129 35.55 14.54 -3.99
C CYS A 129 37.07 14.71 -4.13
N VAL A 130 37.70 13.84 -4.92
CA VAL A 130 39.15 13.74 -5.05
C VAL A 130 39.60 14.04 -6.48
N ILE A 131 40.90 14.22 -6.68
CA ILE A 131 41.48 14.46 -8.00
C ILE A 131 41.53 13.13 -8.77
N LYS A 132 40.92 13.10 -9.96
CA LYS A 132 41.10 12.02 -10.96
C LYS A 132 41.62 12.61 -12.27
N GLY A 133 42.93 12.45 -12.48
CA GLY A 133 43.61 13.03 -13.64
C GLY A 133 43.58 14.56 -13.60
N LYS A 134 43.04 15.19 -14.65
CA LYS A 134 42.87 16.66 -14.73
C LYS A 134 41.53 17.17 -14.18
N LEU A 135 40.65 16.25 -13.76
CA LEU A 135 39.31 16.53 -13.23
C LEU A 135 39.21 16.13 -11.75
N VAL A 136 38.05 16.39 -11.17
CA VAL A 136 37.67 15.89 -9.85
C VAL A 136 36.51 14.91 -10.01
N ASP A 137 36.51 13.87 -9.19
CA ASP A 137 35.47 12.85 -9.17
C ASP A 137 35.43 12.16 -7.80
N TRP A 138 34.33 11.46 -7.52
CA TRP A 138 34.18 10.72 -6.27
C TRP A 138 35.16 9.55 -6.18
N ASN A 139 35.73 9.36 -4.99
CA ASN A 139 36.64 8.25 -4.69
C ASN A 139 35.93 6.90 -4.48
N GLY A 140 34.59 6.88 -4.43
CA GLY A 140 33.79 5.69 -4.21
C GLY A 140 32.49 5.71 -5.00
N ARG A 141 31.79 4.58 -4.98
CA ARG A 141 30.46 4.41 -5.58
C ARG A 141 29.39 4.59 -4.51
N LEU A 142 28.15 4.79 -4.95
CA LEU A 142 27.01 4.81 -4.04
C LEU A 142 26.87 3.45 -3.33
N PRO A 143 26.58 3.44 -2.01
CA PRO A 143 26.29 2.21 -1.30
C PRO A 143 24.93 1.64 -1.74
N ILE A 144 24.63 0.43 -1.28
CA ILE A 144 23.34 -0.24 -1.49
C ILE A 144 22.64 -0.32 -0.13
N CYS A 145 21.35 0.01 -0.09
CA CYS A 145 20.49 -0.16 1.08
C CYS A 145 19.61 -1.39 0.88
N ASP A 146 20.02 -2.52 1.46
CA ASP A 146 19.31 -3.79 1.34
C ASP A 146 18.37 -4.00 2.52
N ARG A 147 17.22 -4.65 2.28
CA ARG A 147 16.27 -4.96 3.35
C ARG A 147 16.91 -5.87 4.40
N VAL A 148 16.67 -5.55 5.66
CA VAL A 148 17.16 -6.36 6.79
C VAL A 148 16.49 -7.74 6.77
N PRO A 149 17.26 -8.84 6.85
CA PRO A 149 16.68 -10.19 6.89
C PRO A 149 16.11 -10.52 8.27
N CYS A 150 14.96 -11.19 8.29
CA CYS A 150 14.43 -11.87 9.46
C CYS A 150 14.86 -13.33 9.48
N LYS A 151 14.89 -13.93 10.68
CA LYS A 151 14.94 -15.38 10.81
C LYS A 151 13.66 -16.01 10.25
N PRO A 152 13.68 -17.28 9.80
CA PRO A 152 12.48 -18.00 9.41
C PRO A 152 11.36 -17.86 10.46
N PRO A 153 10.08 -17.76 10.04
CA PRO A 153 8.96 -17.68 10.96
C PRO A 153 8.92 -18.90 11.90
N PRO A 154 8.51 -18.74 13.17
CA PRO A 154 8.33 -19.88 14.07
C PRO A 154 7.27 -20.85 13.54
N SER A 155 7.57 -22.15 13.53
CA SER A 155 6.56 -23.17 13.24
C SER A 155 5.58 -23.30 14.39
N ILE A 156 4.33 -23.65 14.07
CA ILE A 156 3.25 -23.85 15.05
C ILE A 156 2.75 -25.30 14.96
N ALA A 157 2.27 -25.85 16.07
CA ALA A 157 1.66 -27.18 16.06
C ALA A 157 0.31 -27.15 15.33
N ASN A 158 0.04 -28.18 14.53
CA ASN A 158 -1.21 -28.33 13.74
C ASN A 158 -1.51 -27.14 12.82
N GLY A 159 -0.47 -26.51 12.28
CA GLY A 159 -0.61 -25.44 11.34
C GLY A 159 0.64 -25.21 10.51
N ARG A 160 0.44 -24.47 9.42
CA ARG A 160 1.45 -24.10 8.43
C ARG A 160 1.38 -22.61 8.14
N TYR A 161 2.45 -22.04 7.61
CA TYR A 161 2.48 -20.66 7.14
C TYR A 161 2.84 -20.58 5.66
N THR A 162 2.50 -19.45 5.02
CA THR A 162 2.90 -19.15 3.64
C THR A 162 4.41 -18.99 3.54
N GLU A 163 5.08 -19.94 2.88
CA GLU A 163 6.53 -19.88 2.66
C GLU A 163 6.91 -18.79 1.66
N ALA A 164 8.04 -18.13 1.92
CA ALA A 164 8.66 -17.18 1.00
C ALA A 164 10.11 -17.58 0.73
N ALA A 165 10.63 -17.22 -0.44
CA ALA A 165 12.01 -17.54 -0.81
C ALA A 165 13.05 -16.93 0.15
N ASN A 166 12.78 -15.71 0.63
CA ASN A 166 13.57 -15.03 1.65
C ASN A 166 12.65 -14.22 2.56
N TYR A 167 12.97 -14.16 3.85
CA TYR A 167 12.24 -13.36 4.83
C TYR A 167 13.01 -12.07 5.11
N VAL A 168 12.54 -10.95 4.57
CA VAL A 168 13.18 -9.64 4.70
C VAL A 168 12.18 -8.61 5.22
N TYR A 169 12.65 -7.43 5.59
CA TYR A 169 11.79 -6.35 6.09
C TYR A 169 10.51 -6.18 5.22
N GLN A 170 9.37 -6.08 5.89
CA GLN A 170 8.01 -6.04 5.32
C GLN A 170 7.50 -7.33 4.64
N THR A 171 8.24 -8.44 4.69
CA THR A 171 7.68 -9.75 4.33
C THR A 171 6.61 -10.15 5.35
N THR A 172 5.39 -10.44 4.86
CA THR A 172 4.27 -10.93 5.66
C THR A 172 4.11 -12.43 5.45
N VAL A 173 3.93 -13.17 6.54
CA VAL A 173 3.55 -14.58 6.51
C VAL A 173 2.21 -14.76 7.18
N THR A 174 1.36 -15.58 6.56
CA THR A 174 0.03 -15.90 7.07
C THR A 174 -0.02 -17.36 7.47
N TYR A 175 -0.46 -17.61 8.70
CA TYR A 175 -0.65 -18.94 9.25
C TYR A 175 -2.05 -19.46 8.92
N SER A 176 -2.13 -20.78 8.81
CA SER A 176 -3.37 -21.53 8.60
C SER A 176 -3.27 -22.83 9.38
N CYS A 177 -4.37 -23.26 9.99
CA CYS A 177 -4.39 -24.54 10.68
C CYS A 177 -4.47 -25.70 9.68
N ASP A 178 -3.96 -26.83 10.10
CA ASP A 178 -4.04 -28.05 9.31
C ASP A 178 -5.45 -28.63 9.33
N ASP A 179 -5.81 -29.29 8.22
CA ASP A 179 -7.10 -29.94 8.14
C ASP A 179 -7.14 -31.17 9.04
N VAL A 180 -8.26 -31.35 9.74
CA VAL A 180 -8.50 -32.52 10.61
C VAL A 180 -9.19 -33.64 9.85
N ARG A 181 -9.11 -34.86 10.37
CA ARG A 181 -9.85 -35.99 9.79
C ARG A 181 -11.35 -35.79 9.95
N THR A 182 -12.12 -36.39 9.04
CA THR A 182 -13.58 -36.38 9.11
C THR A 182 -14.06 -36.98 10.43
N GLY A 183 -14.81 -36.20 11.22
CA GLY A 183 -15.34 -36.59 12.53
C GLY A 183 -14.54 -36.09 13.74
N GLU A 184 -13.38 -35.45 13.53
CA GLU A 184 -12.61 -34.78 14.58
C GLU A 184 -12.98 -33.28 14.67
N ASN A 185 -12.72 -32.68 15.83
CA ASN A 185 -12.98 -31.26 16.04
C ASN A 185 -11.97 -30.40 15.28
N PRO A 186 -12.41 -29.39 14.50
CA PRO A 186 -11.50 -28.55 13.73
C PRO A 186 -10.63 -27.67 14.65
N PHE A 187 -9.42 -27.39 14.20
CA PHE A 187 -8.55 -26.43 14.88
C PHE A 187 -9.03 -25.00 14.62
N SER A 188 -9.03 -24.20 15.68
CA SER A 188 -9.23 -22.76 15.63
C SER A 188 -7.90 -22.05 15.65
N LEU A 189 -7.72 -21.06 14.77
CA LEU A 189 -6.57 -20.18 14.78
C LEU A 189 -6.79 -19.07 15.81
N VAL A 190 -6.08 -19.15 16.93
CA VAL A 190 -6.15 -18.18 18.03
C VAL A 190 -4.96 -17.23 17.97
N GLY A 191 -5.25 -15.93 17.91
CA GLY A 191 -4.26 -14.85 17.76
C GLY A 191 -4.29 -14.21 16.38
N SER A 192 -3.30 -13.37 16.08
CA SER A 192 -3.19 -12.72 14.78
C SER A 192 -2.81 -13.73 13.68
N PRO A 193 -3.58 -13.84 12.58
CA PRO A 193 -3.33 -14.82 11.54
C PRO A 193 -2.07 -14.53 10.72
N SER A 194 -1.57 -13.31 10.77
CA SER A 194 -0.39 -12.88 10.03
C SER A 194 0.58 -12.12 10.91
N ILE A 195 1.87 -12.35 10.67
CA ILE A 195 2.97 -11.57 11.24
C ILE A 195 3.84 -11.04 10.10
N PHE A 196 4.50 -9.90 10.33
CA PHE A 196 5.37 -9.30 9.33
C PHE A 196 6.77 -9.04 9.89
N CYS A 197 7.77 -9.12 9.03
CA CYS A 197 9.16 -8.84 9.39
C CYS A 197 9.32 -7.33 9.59
N THR A 198 9.72 -6.93 10.79
CA THR A 198 10.02 -5.57 11.20
C THR A 198 11.47 -5.49 11.73
N VAL A 199 11.87 -4.34 12.27
CA VAL A 199 13.19 -4.14 12.88
C VAL A 199 13.09 -3.69 14.33
N ASP A 200 14.03 -4.17 15.16
CA ASP A 200 14.21 -3.73 16.55
C ASP A 200 14.99 -2.40 16.63
N GLU A 201 15.26 -1.94 17.86
CA GLU A 201 16.04 -0.72 18.14
C GLU A 201 17.48 -0.77 17.60
N ASN A 202 18.02 -1.98 17.44
CA ASN A 202 19.38 -2.24 16.95
C ASN A 202 19.41 -2.51 15.43
N SER A 203 18.32 -2.25 14.71
CA SER A 203 18.18 -2.55 13.27
C SER A 203 18.31 -4.03 12.90
N ASN A 204 17.99 -4.95 13.82
CA ASN A 204 17.90 -6.38 13.53
C ASN A 204 16.48 -6.78 13.11
N GLY A 205 16.37 -7.72 12.18
CA GLY A 205 15.08 -8.23 11.71
C GLY A 205 14.39 -9.07 12.77
N VAL A 206 13.18 -8.67 13.17
CA VAL A 206 12.33 -9.36 14.15
C VAL A 206 10.90 -9.46 13.62
N TRP A 207 10.15 -10.46 14.06
CA TRP A 207 8.73 -10.58 13.70
C TRP A 207 7.88 -9.61 14.52
N SER A 208 6.82 -9.08 13.93
CA SER A 208 5.93 -8.06 14.51
C SER A 208 5.22 -8.49 15.80
N GLY A 209 5.14 -9.80 16.06
CA GLY A 209 4.46 -10.35 17.22
C GLY A 209 4.66 -11.86 17.36
N PRO A 210 4.07 -12.47 18.40
CA PRO A 210 4.10 -13.92 18.57
C PRO A 210 3.28 -14.64 17.47
N PRO A 211 3.64 -15.89 17.12
CA PRO A 211 2.85 -16.68 16.19
C PRO A 211 1.49 -17.06 16.80
N PRO A 212 0.44 -17.26 15.98
CA PRO A 212 -0.85 -17.73 16.45
C PRO A 212 -0.79 -19.21 16.88
N GLN A 213 -1.84 -19.69 17.54
CA GLN A 213 -1.96 -21.08 17.98
C GLN A 213 -3.12 -21.77 17.27
N CYS A 214 -2.87 -22.97 16.75
CA CYS A 214 -3.91 -23.86 16.22
C CYS A 214 -4.29 -24.88 17.30
N LYS A 215 -5.42 -24.63 17.96
CA LYS A 215 -5.94 -25.49 19.03
C LYS A 215 -7.46 -25.67 18.88
N VAL A 216 -7.99 -26.77 19.42
CA VAL A 216 -9.43 -26.99 19.44
C VAL A 216 -10.04 -26.03 20.47
N VAL A 217 -10.93 -25.16 20.00
CA VAL A 217 -11.72 -24.25 20.85
C VAL A 217 -13.18 -24.48 20.50
N ILE A 218 -13.95 -24.94 21.47
CA ILE A 218 -15.38 -25.20 21.32
C ILE A 218 -16.08 -24.55 22.49
N CYS A 219 -17.08 -23.73 22.18
CA CYS A 219 -17.98 -23.18 23.18
C CYS A 219 -19.26 -24.00 23.24
N ASP A 220 -19.78 -24.18 24.45
CA ASP A 220 -21.06 -24.84 24.67
C ASP A 220 -22.17 -24.12 23.92
N ASN A 221 -23.17 -24.87 23.46
CA ASN A 221 -24.34 -24.31 22.79
C ASN A 221 -25.11 -23.38 23.75
N PRO A 222 -25.08 -22.04 23.58
CA PRO A 222 -25.58 -21.12 24.58
C PRO A 222 -27.11 -21.13 24.59
N GLN A 223 -27.70 -21.25 25.77
CA GLN A 223 -29.15 -21.28 26.01
C GLN A 223 -29.52 -20.17 27.00
N VAL A 224 -30.55 -19.39 26.66
CA VAL A 224 -31.08 -18.32 27.51
C VAL A 224 -32.54 -18.63 27.79
N GLU A 225 -32.90 -18.76 29.06
CA GLU A 225 -34.29 -19.02 29.46
C GLU A 225 -35.19 -17.83 29.12
N ASN A 226 -36.38 -18.09 28.57
CA ASN A 226 -37.30 -17.06 28.06
C ASN A 226 -36.68 -16.14 26.99
N GLY A 227 -35.72 -16.69 26.23
CA GLY A 227 -35.11 -16.03 25.10
C GLY A 227 -34.75 -17.02 24.00
N ARG A 228 -34.56 -16.48 22.80
CA ARG A 228 -34.22 -17.21 21.59
C ARG A 228 -32.99 -16.60 20.93
N LYS A 229 -32.29 -17.42 20.14
CA LYS A 229 -31.22 -16.91 19.27
C LYS A 229 -31.87 -16.17 18.10
N ALA A 230 -31.41 -14.97 17.81
CA ALA A 230 -31.82 -14.18 16.66
C ALA A 230 -30.92 -14.45 15.44
N SER A 231 -29.63 -14.66 15.67
CA SER A 231 -28.65 -14.99 14.63
C SER A 231 -27.45 -15.76 15.20
N GLY A 232 -26.60 -16.29 14.31
CA GLY A 232 -25.44 -17.10 14.71
C GLY A 232 -25.83 -18.54 15.07
N PHE A 233 -26.71 -19.15 14.28
CA PHE A 233 -27.03 -20.57 14.43
C PHE A 233 -25.91 -21.41 13.83
N ALA A 234 -25.39 -22.35 14.60
CA ALA A 234 -24.38 -23.29 14.15
C ALA A 234 -24.57 -24.64 14.88
N SER A 235 -24.14 -25.73 14.24
CA SER A 235 -24.07 -27.05 14.88
C SER A 235 -23.00 -27.11 15.97
N GLN A 236 -21.93 -26.34 15.82
CA GLN A 236 -20.83 -26.22 16.75
C GLN A 236 -20.29 -24.79 16.75
N TYR A 237 -19.95 -24.29 17.94
CA TYR A 237 -19.42 -22.94 18.11
C TYR A 237 -17.92 -22.99 18.35
N ILE A 238 -17.16 -22.45 17.41
CA ILE A 238 -15.69 -22.36 17.48
C ILE A 238 -15.23 -20.95 17.87
N TYR A 239 -13.94 -20.75 18.09
CA TYR A 239 -13.35 -19.45 18.39
C TYR A 239 -13.85 -18.34 17.44
N GLY A 240 -14.26 -17.20 18.00
CA GLY A 240 -14.76 -16.05 17.24
C GLY A 240 -16.20 -16.19 16.73
N SER A 241 -16.86 -17.34 16.93
CA SER A 241 -18.29 -17.46 16.65
C SER A 241 -19.08 -16.49 17.51
N SER A 242 -20.04 -15.78 16.92
CA SER A 242 -20.91 -14.84 17.64
C SER A 242 -22.37 -15.23 17.52
N VAL A 243 -23.10 -15.11 18.63
CA VAL A 243 -24.54 -15.43 18.72
C VAL A 243 -25.26 -14.21 19.24
N ARG A 244 -26.35 -13.83 18.57
CA ARG A 244 -27.25 -12.76 19.04
C ARG A 244 -28.50 -13.37 19.68
N PHE A 245 -28.93 -12.81 20.79
CA PHE A 245 -30.14 -13.21 21.52
C PHE A 245 -31.24 -12.14 21.44
N GLU A 246 -32.48 -12.61 21.49
CA GLU A 246 -33.69 -11.81 21.67
C GLU A 246 -34.56 -12.50 22.73
N CYS A 247 -35.17 -11.75 23.63
CA CYS A 247 -36.09 -12.33 24.61
C CYS A 247 -37.46 -12.64 24.00
N ASP A 248 -38.17 -13.60 24.58
CA ASP A 248 -39.56 -13.90 24.25
C ASP A 248 -40.48 -12.71 24.58
N PRO A 249 -41.71 -12.66 24.03
CA PRO A 249 -42.67 -11.61 24.36
C PRO A 249 -42.84 -11.45 25.88
N ASP A 250 -42.93 -10.22 26.35
CA ASP A 250 -43.03 -9.82 27.77
C ASP A 250 -41.76 -10.01 28.62
N TYR A 251 -40.64 -10.38 28.01
CA TYR A 251 -39.32 -10.43 28.65
C TYR A 251 -38.35 -9.39 28.08
N VAL A 252 -37.46 -8.90 28.93
CA VAL A 252 -36.44 -7.89 28.58
C VAL A 252 -35.04 -8.47 28.80
N LEU A 253 -34.17 -8.19 27.84
CA LEU A 253 -32.78 -8.66 27.82
C LEU A 253 -31.93 -7.82 28.77
N LEU A 254 -31.28 -8.49 29.73
CA LEU A 254 -30.30 -7.93 30.64
C LEU A 254 -28.91 -8.43 30.26
N GLY A 255 -28.00 -7.51 29.96
CA GLY A 255 -26.65 -7.81 29.47
C GLY A 255 -26.49 -7.43 28.00
N MET A 256 -25.51 -8.03 27.35
CA MET A 256 -25.22 -7.78 25.94
C MET A 256 -26.03 -8.74 25.06
N ASP A 257 -26.64 -8.20 24.01
CA ASP A 257 -27.45 -8.98 23.06
C ASP A 257 -26.58 -9.91 22.19
N VAL A 258 -25.29 -9.60 22.04
CA VAL A 258 -24.31 -10.41 21.31
C VAL A 258 -23.23 -10.95 22.25
N ILE A 259 -22.98 -12.25 22.17
CA ILE A 259 -21.88 -12.93 22.84
C ILE A 259 -20.95 -13.58 21.80
N SER A 260 -19.66 -13.68 22.11
CA SER A 260 -18.66 -14.28 21.24
C SER A 260 -17.84 -15.35 21.95
N CYS A 261 -17.49 -16.41 21.22
CA CYS A 261 -16.70 -17.53 21.74
C CYS A 261 -15.23 -17.12 21.86
N THR A 262 -14.70 -17.17 23.08
CA THR A 262 -13.33 -16.75 23.39
C THR A 262 -12.31 -17.86 23.18
N GLU A 263 -11.02 -17.52 23.30
CA GLU A 263 -9.91 -18.48 23.19
C GLU A 263 -9.91 -19.58 24.25
N ASN A 264 -10.65 -19.38 25.34
CA ASN A 264 -10.77 -20.30 26.46
C ASN A 264 -11.99 -21.24 26.33
N GLY A 265 -12.72 -21.19 25.21
CA GLY A 265 -13.94 -21.98 25.02
C GLY A 265 -15.12 -21.49 25.86
N THR A 266 -15.07 -20.24 26.34
CA THR A 266 -16.15 -19.61 27.11
C THR A 266 -16.77 -18.45 26.34
N TRP A 267 -18.02 -18.15 26.64
CA TRP A 267 -18.73 -17.02 26.05
C TRP A 267 -18.38 -15.71 26.74
N TYR A 268 -18.06 -14.69 25.95
CA TYR A 268 -17.86 -13.33 26.42
C TYR A 268 -18.55 -12.31 25.49
N PRO A 269 -19.30 -11.35 26.04
CA PRO A 269 -19.73 -11.24 27.43
C PRO A 269 -20.52 -12.47 27.90
N SER A 270 -20.73 -12.62 29.22
CA SER A 270 -21.51 -13.73 29.75
C SER A 270 -22.92 -13.75 29.16
N LEU A 271 -23.58 -14.91 29.15
CA LEU A 271 -24.92 -15.06 28.58
C LEU A 271 -25.89 -14.01 29.17
N PRO A 272 -26.72 -13.37 28.32
CA PRO A 272 -27.72 -12.43 28.80
C PRO A 272 -28.84 -13.14 29.54
N THR A 273 -29.56 -12.41 30.38
CA THR A 273 -30.72 -12.93 31.12
C THR A 273 -32.00 -12.24 30.66
N CYS A 274 -33.02 -13.00 30.31
CA CYS A 274 -34.34 -12.47 30.02
C CYS A 274 -35.18 -12.43 31.30
N LYS A 275 -35.60 -11.23 31.74
CA LYS A 275 -36.49 -11.08 32.90
C LYS A 275 -37.85 -10.56 32.47
N ARG A 276 -38.90 -11.09 33.08
CA ARG A 276 -40.28 -10.65 32.81
C ARG A 276 -40.46 -9.20 33.24
N ILE A 277 -41.18 -8.45 32.43
CA ILE A 277 -41.55 -7.07 32.73
C ILE A 277 -42.55 -7.07 33.89
N SER A 278 -42.23 -6.39 34.99
CA SER A 278 -43.19 -6.15 36.08
C SER A 278 -44.25 -5.14 35.64
N GLU A 279 -45.42 -5.11 36.30
CA GLU A 279 -46.51 -4.19 35.94
C GLU A 279 -46.05 -2.72 35.89
N ASP A 280 -45.07 -2.36 36.73
CA ASP A 280 -44.52 -1.02 36.85
C ASP A 280 -43.21 -0.79 36.09
N ALA A 281 -42.85 -1.63 35.11
CA ALA A 281 -41.60 -1.49 34.35
C ALA A 281 -41.79 -1.51 32.83
N CYS A 282 -40.81 -0.93 32.12
CA CYS A 282 -40.65 -0.99 30.67
C CYS A 282 -39.24 -1.46 30.31
N GLY A 283 -39.12 -2.25 29.24
CA GLY A 283 -37.83 -2.51 28.60
C GLY A 283 -37.35 -1.30 27.81
N ALA A 284 -36.08 -1.29 27.43
CA ALA A 284 -35.56 -0.29 26.50
C ALA A 284 -36.42 -0.26 25.22
N PRO A 285 -36.87 0.93 24.78
CA PRO A 285 -37.71 1.02 23.58
C PRO A 285 -36.90 0.59 22.36
N LYS A 286 -37.49 -0.26 21.51
CA LYS A 286 -36.85 -0.75 20.29
C LYS A 286 -36.93 0.36 19.22
N ILE A 287 -35.82 1.07 18.99
CA ILE A 287 -35.75 2.18 18.00
C ILE A 287 -34.92 1.75 16.79
N SER A 288 -35.43 1.98 15.59
CA SER A 288 -34.66 1.88 14.35
C SER A 288 -33.95 3.20 14.06
N HIS A 289 -32.65 3.16 13.76
CA HIS A 289 -31.84 4.33 13.40
C HIS A 289 -31.88 5.47 14.44
N GLY A 290 -31.83 5.14 15.73
CA GLY A 290 -31.76 6.12 16.82
C GLY A 290 -31.07 5.57 18.07
N GLU A 291 -30.73 6.47 18.99
CA GLU A 291 -30.09 6.17 20.28
C GLU A 291 -31.01 6.56 21.44
N VAL A 292 -31.01 5.77 22.52
CA VAL A 292 -31.82 5.99 23.73
C VAL A 292 -30.92 6.48 24.87
N VAL A 293 -31.24 7.63 25.45
CA VAL A 293 -30.44 8.28 26.51
C VAL A 293 -31.33 8.59 27.73
N PRO A 294 -30.99 8.14 28.96
CA PRO A 294 -29.89 7.25 29.32
C PRO A 294 -30.18 5.80 28.92
N GLN A 295 -29.19 5.08 28.41
CA GLN A 295 -29.33 3.67 28.05
C GLN A 295 -29.35 2.77 29.29
N LYS A 296 -30.52 2.28 29.66
CA LYS A 296 -30.74 1.28 30.71
C LYS A 296 -31.47 0.09 30.12
N SER A 297 -31.29 -1.08 30.70
CA SER A 297 -32.04 -2.28 30.30
C SER A 297 -33.45 -2.31 30.90
N VAL A 298 -33.72 -1.57 31.99
CA VAL A 298 -35.03 -1.50 32.65
C VAL A 298 -35.33 -0.06 33.06
N TYR A 299 -36.58 0.38 32.81
CA TYR A 299 -37.11 1.66 33.25
C TYR A 299 -38.33 1.47 34.13
N LEU A 300 -38.39 2.17 35.24
CA LEU A 300 -39.56 2.16 36.13
C LEU A 300 -40.64 3.11 35.62
N ARG A 301 -41.90 2.82 35.97
CA ARG A 301 -43.05 3.66 35.66
C ARG A 301 -42.78 5.10 36.12
N GLY A 302 -42.88 6.04 35.18
CA GLY A 302 -42.58 7.46 35.40
C GLY A 302 -41.16 7.90 35.03
N GLU A 303 -40.23 6.97 34.77
CA GLU A 303 -38.93 7.33 34.19
C GLU A 303 -39.09 7.72 32.71
N SER A 304 -38.36 8.75 32.30
CA SER A 304 -38.33 9.23 30.92
C SER A 304 -36.97 8.99 30.27
N VAL A 305 -37.01 8.69 28.97
CA VAL A 305 -35.83 8.56 28.11
C VAL A 305 -35.94 9.55 26.96
N GLN A 306 -34.80 10.12 26.60
CA GLN A 306 -34.64 10.95 25.42
C GLN A 306 -34.15 10.08 24.27
N ILE A 307 -34.86 10.10 23.16
CA ILE A 307 -34.53 9.35 21.96
C ILE A 307 -34.03 10.33 20.92
N ARG A 308 -32.83 10.07 20.40
CA ARG A 308 -32.18 10.90 19.39
C ARG A 308 -32.07 10.13 18.09
N CYS A 309 -32.63 10.65 17.02
CA CYS A 309 -32.52 10.01 15.71
C CYS A 309 -31.09 10.15 15.16
N SER A 310 -30.67 9.18 14.35
CA SER A 310 -29.40 9.21 13.62
C SER A 310 -29.39 10.37 12.60
N PRO A 311 -28.20 10.81 12.14
CA PRO A 311 -28.11 11.86 11.12
C PRO A 311 -28.92 11.50 9.87
N ARG A 312 -29.73 12.46 9.36
CA ARG A 312 -30.68 12.31 8.24
C ARG A 312 -31.95 11.51 8.55
N CYS A 313 -32.26 11.31 9.83
CA CYS A 313 -33.53 10.75 10.27
C CYS A 313 -34.24 11.73 11.22
N ALA A 314 -35.55 11.85 11.08
CA ALA A 314 -36.40 12.69 11.89
C ALA A 314 -37.68 11.94 12.30
N PHE A 315 -38.29 12.37 13.40
CA PHE A 315 -39.63 11.94 13.75
C PHE A 315 -40.64 12.50 12.73
N PRO A 316 -41.85 11.92 12.63
CA PRO A 316 -42.89 12.38 11.71
C PRO A 316 -43.31 13.85 11.88
N ASP A 317 -43.01 14.46 13.03
CA ASP A 317 -43.23 15.87 13.36
C ASP A 317 -42.06 16.78 12.94
N GLY A 318 -41.01 16.22 12.33
CA GLY A 318 -39.78 16.92 11.93
C GLY A 318 -38.76 17.13 13.06
N GLY A 319 -39.04 16.63 14.27
CA GLY A 319 -38.09 16.68 15.38
C GLY A 319 -36.95 15.67 15.23
N THR A 320 -35.78 15.96 15.79
CA THR A 320 -34.64 15.02 15.86
C THR A 320 -34.50 14.34 17.22
N GLU A 321 -35.21 14.86 18.23
CA GLU A 321 -35.21 14.34 19.59
C GLU A 321 -36.63 14.34 20.17
N VAL A 322 -37.01 13.26 20.85
CA VAL A 322 -38.28 13.16 21.57
C VAL A 322 -38.05 12.55 22.95
N THR A 323 -38.82 12.98 23.95
CA THR A 323 -38.79 12.38 25.27
C THR A 323 -40.02 11.52 25.47
N VAL A 324 -39.81 10.25 25.82
CA VAL A 324 -40.89 9.29 26.09
C VAL A 324 -40.80 8.79 27.53
N MET A 325 -41.95 8.52 28.15
CA MET A 325 -42.05 8.13 29.55
C MET A 325 -42.63 6.72 29.67
N CYS A 326 -42.04 5.89 30.54
CA CYS A 326 -42.53 4.55 30.80
C CYS A 326 -43.87 4.59 31.55
N GLN A 327 -44.92 4.00 30.95
CA GLN A 327 -46.26 3.89 31.55
C GLN A 327 -46.49 2.55 32.28
N GLY A 328 -45.50 1.64 32.22
CA GLY A 328 -45.59 0.27 32.76
C GLY A 328 -46.01 -0.74 31.68
N ARG A 329 -45.91 -2.04 31.99
CA ARG A 329 -46.22 -3.15 31.05
C ARG A 329 -45.57 -2.98 29.67
N ASN A 330 -44.30 -2.55 29.63
CA ASN A 330 -43.57 -2.29 28.39
C ASN A 330 -44.17 -1.21 27.46
N THR A 331 -45.07 -0.37 27.97
CA THR A 331 -45.74 0.65 27.16
C THR A 331 -45.10 2.01 27.43
N TRP A 332 -44.67 2.69 26.37
CA TRP A 332 -44.11 4.04 26.41
C TRP A 332 -45.17 5.06 26.04
N SER A 333 -45.02 6.31 26.51
CA SER A 333 -45.98 7.39 26.27
C SER A 333 -46.24 7.70 24.80
N SER A 334 -45.28 7.38 23.92
CA SER A 334 -45.41 7.45 22.47
C SER A 334 -44.49 6.44 21.80
N GLU A 335 -44.84 6.00 20.58
CA GLU A 335 -44.08 5.06 19.75
C GLU A 335 -43.03 5.84 18.93
N PRO A 336 -41.73 5.81 19.29
CA PRO A 336 -40.74 6.75 18.76
C PRO A 336 -40.00 6.13 17.57
N ASN A 337 -40.66 5.99 16.43
CA ASN A 337 -40.00 5.51 15.21
C ASN A 337 -39.38 6.68 14.44
N CYS A 338 -38.05 6.64 14.23
CA CYS A 338 -37.36 7.60 13.36
C CYS A 338 -37.63 7.24 11.90
N ALA A 339 -38.18 8.19 11.14
CA ALA A 339 -38.26 8.12 9.69
C ALA A 339 -36.98 8.74 9.12
N CYS A 340 -36.16 7.92 8.49
CA CYS A 340 -35.08 8.44 7.67
C CYS A 340 -35.67 8.87 6.34
N ASP A 341 -35.20 9.99 5.80
CA ASP A 341 -35.25 10.16 4.36
C ASP A 341 -34.58 8.91 3.81
N SER A 342 -35.32 8.07 3.08
CA SER A 342 -34.71 6.99 2.32
C SER A 342 -33.52 7.64 1.62
N GLU A 343 -32.32 7.06 1.77
CA GLU A 343 -31.18 7.42 0.93
C GLU A 343 -31.72 7.75 -0.45
N PRO A 344 -31.32 8.87 -1.07
CA PRO A 344 -31.80 9.20 -2.41
C PRO A 344 -31.62 7.93 -3.20
N SER A 345 -32.75 7.31 -3.58
CA SER A 345 -32.78 6.01 -4.23
C SER A 345 -31.77 6.15 -5.34
N ASP A 346 -30.71 5.36 -5.30
CA ASP A 346 -29.63 5.43 -6.27
C ASP A 346 -30.31 5.29 -7.64
N PHE A 347 -30.56 6.42 -8.31
CA PHE A 347 -31.26 6.46 -9.60
C PHE A 347 -30.32 5.93 -10.70
N SER A 348 -29.10 5.49 -10.31
CA SER A 348 -28.21 4.70 -11.13
C SER A 348 -28.95 3.46 -11.65
N PRO A 349 -29.05 3.28 -12.97
CA PRO A 349 -29.66 2.10 -13.54
C PRO A 349 -28.80 0.87 -13.22
N VAL A 350 -29.43 -0.19 -12.73
CA VAL A 350 -28.76 -1.47 -12.46
C VAL A 350 -28.46 -2.16 -13.79
N ILE A 351 -27.19 -2.18 -14.19
CA ILE A 351 -26.76 -2.89 -15.41
C ILE A 351 -26.36 -4.32 -15.04
N SER A 352 -27.17 -5.29 -15.47
CA SER A 352 -26.85 -6.71 -15.30
C SER A 352 -25.58 -7.05 -16.08
N HIS A 353 -24.53 -7.51 -15.38
CA HIS A 353 -23.23 -7.88 -15.95
C HIS A 353 -22.51 -6.74 -16.71
N GLY A 354 -22.72 -5.49 -16.30
CA GLY A 354 -21.99 -4.33 -16.79
C GLY A 354 -21.74 -3.29 -15.70
N ARG A 355 -21.10 -2.19 -16.07
CA ARG A 355 -20.77 -1.06 -15.21
C ARG A 355 -20.91 0.26 -15.96
N ILE A 356 -21.13 1.34 -15.22
CA ILE A 356 -21.06 2.71 -15.73
C ILE A 356 -19.58 3.13 -15.70
N ILE A 357 -19.06 3.56 -16.85
CA ILE A 357 -17.66 4.02 -16.99
C ILE A 357 -17.53 5.54 -16.97
N GLU A 358 -18.62 6.27 -17.24
CA GLU A 358 -18.64 7.72 -17.31
C GLU A 358 -20.01 8.28 -16.90
N GLY A 359 -20.03 9.44 -16.25
CA GLY A 359 -21.26 10.11 -15.84
C GLY A 359 -21.92 9.56 -14.56
N LYS A 360 -21.24 8.72 -13.77
CA LYS A 360 -21.80 8.19 -12.51
C LYS A 360 -22.04 9.32 -11.50
N LYS A 361 -23.30 9.50 -11.07
CA LYS A 361 -23.71 10.48 -10.04
C LYS A 361 -24.60 9.78 -9.01
N SER A 362 -24.63 10.30 -7.79
CA SER A 362 -25.54 9.80 -6.74
C SER A 362 -26.99 10.24 -6.94
N VAL A 363 -27.21 11.28 -7.74
CA VAL A 363 -28.53 11.81 -8.13
C VAL A 363 -28.41 12.36 -9.56
N TYR A 364 -29.38 12.04 -10.41
CA TYR A 364 -29.44 12.48 -11.82
C TYR A 364 -30.50 13.57 -12.03
N SER A 365 -30.15 14.60 -12.78
CA SER A 365 -31.06 15.65 -13.25
C SER A 365 -31.44 15.42 -14.71
N GLU A 366 -32.59 15.93 -15.15
CA GLU A 366 -32.99 15.85 -16.56
C GLU A 366 -31.88 16.43 -17.46
N GLY A 367 -31.44 15.64 -18.44
CA GLY A 367 -30.32 15.97 -19.34
C GLY A 367 -28.96 15.39 -18.94
N ASP A 368 -28.85 14.71 -17.79
CA ASP A 368 -27.62 14.01 -17.43
C ASP A 368 -27.45 12.71 -18.23
N SER A 369 -26.25 12.45 -18.73
CA SER A 369 -25.94 11.26 -19.52
C SER A 369 -24.87 10.36 -18.88
N ILE A 370 -24.97 9.07 -19.18
CA ILE A 370 -24.04 8.05 -18.69
C ILE A 370 -23.59 7.12 -19.82
N THR A 371 -22.39 6.55 -19.64
CA THR A 371 -21.81 5.59 -20.59
C THR A 371 -21.59 4.24 -19.91
N ILE A 372 -22.01 3.15 -20.57
CA ILE A 372 -22.09 1.80 -20.01
C ILE A 372 -21.16 0.84 -20.77
N GLU A 373 -20.44 0.00 -20.01
CA GLU A 373 -19.54 -1.04 -20.50
C GLU A 373 -19.90 -2.40 -19.89
N CYS A 374 -19.92 -3.47 -20.68
CA CYS A 374 -20.15 -4.83 -20.19
C CYS A 374 -18.87 -5.46 -19.64
N TYR A 375 -18.99 -6.33 -18.63
CA TYR A 375 -17.85 -7.10 -18.14
C TYR A 375 -17.32 -8.08 -19.20
N ALA A 376 -16.05 -8.48 -19.07
CA ALA A 376 -15.38 -9.37 -20.01
C ALA A 376 -16.20 -10.64 -20.28
N GLY A 377 -16.45 -10.92 -21.56
CA GLY A 377 -17.25 -12.07 -22.01
C GLY A 377 -18.73 -11.79 -22.25
N TYR A 378 -19.21 -10.57 -21.99
CA TYR A 378 -20.56 -10.14 -22.30
C TYR A 378 -20.56 -9.10 -23.44
N THR A 379 -21.59 -9.14 -24.29
CA THR A 379 -21.82 -8.19 -25.39
C THR A 379 -22.98 -7.26 -25.04
N LEU A 380 -22.79 -5.95 -25.27
CA LEU A 380 -23.80 -4.92 -25.02
C LEU A 380 -24.90 -4.99 -26.08
N HIS A 381 -26.15 -5.13 -25.63
CA HIS A 381 -27.34 -5.02 -26.47
C HIS A 381 -28.12 -3.77 -26.09
N GLY A 382 -28.00 -2.72 -26.92
CA GLY A 382 -28.62 -1.41 -26.73
C GLY A 382 -27.62 -0.29 -27.02
N ALA A 383 -27.98 0.95 -26.66
CA ALA A 383 -27.07 2.09 -26.77
C ALA A 383 -26.11 2.11 -25.57
N ALA A 384 -24.82 2.32 -25.83
CA ALA A 384 -23.80 2.46 -24.77
C ALA A 384 -23.91 3.80 -24.02
N HIS A 385 -24.55 4.79 -24.64
CA HIS A 385 -24.75 6.12 -24.10
C HIS A 385 -26.25 6.38 -23.94
N ILE A 386 -26.69 6.73 -22.73
CA ILE A 386 -28.10 6.98 -22.40
C ILE A 386 -28.25 8.25 -21.54
N GLU A 387 -29.39 8.92 -21.63
CA GLU A 387 -29.69 10.21 -21.00
C GLU A 387 -30.92 10.11 -20.09
N TYR A 388 -30.87 10.80 -18.95
CA TYR A 388 -31.92 10.78 -17.94
C TYR A 388 -33.03 11.78 -18.28
N ILE A 389 -34.28 11.30 -18.32
CA ILE A 389 -35.47 12.09 -18.70
C ILE A 389 -36.46 12.29 -17.55
N GLY A 390 -36.05 12.01 -16.31
CA GLY A 390 -36.88 12.19 -15.11
C GLY A 390 -37.70 10.95 -14.73
N GLY A 391 -38.14 10.91 -13.47
CA GLY A 391 -39.00 9.84 -12.94
C GLY A 391 -38.41 8.42 -12.98
N GLY A 392 -37.08 8.28 -12.92
CA GLY A 392 -36.39 6.98 -12.98
C GLY A 392 -36.24 6.40 -14.40
N ARG A 393 -36.51 7.18 -15.45
CA ARG A 393 -36.48 6.71 -16.85
C ARG A 393 -35.28 7.27 -17.63
N TRP A 394 -34.73 6.44 -18.51
CA TRP A 394 -33.59 6.74 -19.38
C TRP A 394 -33.97 6.61 -20.85
N THR A 395 -33.36 7.42 -21.71
CA THR A 395 -33.52 7.36 -23.17
C THR A 395 -32.14 7.33 -23.86
N PRO A 396 -31.87 6.38 -24.78
CA PRO A 396 -32.61 5.13 -25.02
C PRO A 396 -32.75 4.26 -23.76
N GLU A 397 -33.61 3.23 -23.80
CA GLU A 397 -33.79 2.32 -22.66
C GLU A 397 -32.47 1.69 -22.19
N VAL A 398 -32.39 1.38 -20.89
CA VAL A 398 -31.16 0.84 -20.26
C VAL A 398 -30.71 -0.44 -20.99
N PRO A 399 -29.47 -0.49 -21.51
CA PRO A 399 -28.98 -1.62 -22.28
C PRO A 399 -28.71 -2.84 -21.40
N VAL A 400 -28.74 -4.03 -21.99
CA VAL A 400 -28.45 -5.30 -21.30
C VAL A 400 -27.20 -5.98 -21.84
N CYS A 401 -26.35 -6.48 -20.93
CA CYS A 401 -25.17 -7.25 -21.28
C CYS A 401 -25.53 -8.75 -21.33
N LYS A 402 -25.46 -9.36 -22.52
CA LYS A 402 -25.71 -10.80 -22.69
C LYS A 402 -24.41 -11.55 -22.89
N LEU A 403 -24.33 -12.79 -22.40
CA LEU A 403 -23.14 -13.61 -22.58
C LEU A 403 -22.83 -13.76 -24.07
N SER A 404 -21.57 -13.53 -24.44
CA SER A 404 -21.13 -13.57 -25.84
C SER A 404 -21.47 -14.92 -26.47
N ALA A 405 -22.08 -14.89 -27.66
CA ALA A 405 -22.41 -16.09 -28.43
C ALA A 405 -21.18 -16.97 -28.70
N TYR A 406 -19.99 -16.35 -28.78
CA TYR A 406 -18.71 -17.04 -28.89
C TYR A 406 -18.37 -17.88 -27.65
N ILE A 407 -18.61 -17.35 -26.45
CA ILE A 407 -18.38 -18.06 -25.19
C ILE A 407 -19.39 -19.20 -25.01
N ILE A 408 -20.65 -18.97 -25.39
CA ILE A 408 -21.69 -20.02 -25.38
C ILE A 408 -21.26 -21.19 -26.29
N ALA A 409 -20.75 -20.91 -27.49
CA ALA A 409 -20.25 -21.94 -28.40
C ALA A 409 -19.06 -22.72 -27.80
N ILE A 410 -18.12 -22.06 -27.12
CA ILE A 410 -16.99 -22.73 -26.45
C ILE A 410 -17.49 -23.65 -25.33
N ILE A 411 -18.42 -23.18 -24.49
CA ILE A 411 -19.00 -24.00 -23.41
C ILE A 411 -19.69 -25.23 -24.00
N CYS A 412 -20.49 -25.06 -25.05
CA CYS A 412 -21.14 -26.18 -25.74
C CYS A 412 -20.13 -27.19 -26.32
N MET A 413 -19.02 -26.71 -26.90
CA MET A 413 -17.96 -27.57 -27.43
C MET A 413 -17.24 -28.34 -26.33
N ILE A 414 -16.93 -27.70 -25.20
CA ILE A 414 -16.30 -28.35 -24.04
C ILE A 414 -17.22 -29.43 -23.48
N VAL A 415 -18.52 -29.11 -23.30
CA VAL A 415 -19.52 -30.08 -22.81
C VAL A 415 -19.63 -31.26 -23.77
N ALA A 416 -19.66 -31.02 -25.09
CA ALA A 416 -19.69 -32.11 -26.08
C ALA A 416 -18.45 -33.01 -25.97
N VAL A 417 -17.24 -32.43 -25.85
CA VAL A 417 -16.00 -33.19 -25.68
C VAL A 417 -16.02 -34.02 -24.39
N LEU A 418 -16.49 -33.45 -23.27
CA LEU A 418 -16.61 -34.17 -22.01
C LEU A 418 -17.59 -35.35 -22.10
N VAL A 419 -18.71 -35.16 -22.80
CA VAL A 419 -19.68 -36.24 -23.07
C VAL A 419 -19.06 -37.33 -23.94
N PHE A 420 -18.33 -36.98 -25.00
CA PHE A 420 -17.64 -37.95 -25.85
C PHE A 420 -16.55 -38.70 -25.10
N LEU A 421 -15.79 -38.02 -24.23
CA LEU A 421 -14.79 -38.68 -23.38
C LEU A 421 -15.47 -39.62 -22.39
N ALA A 422 -16.54 -39.20 -21.71
CA ALA A 422 -17.30 -40.07 -20.81
C ALA A 422 -17.86 -41.30 -21.54
N ALA A 423 -18.44 -41.11 -22.74
CA ALA A 423 -18.90 -42.20 -23.58
C ALA A 423 -17.77 -43.14 -24.00
N PHE A 424 -16.60 -42.60 -24.36
CA PHE A 424 -15.41 -43.39 -24.68
C PHE A 424 -14.89 -44.18 -23.47
N TRP A 425 -14.88 -43.58 -22.28
CA TRP A 425 -14.50 -44.26 -21.03
C TRP A 425 -15.49 -45.39 -20.68
N ILE A 426 -16.79 -45.17 -20.86
CA ILE A 426 -17.83 -46.19 -20.69
C ILE A 426 -17.65 -47.33 -21.71
N PHE A 427 -17.42 -46.99 -22.98
CA PHE A 427 -17.19 -47.96 -24.05
C PHE A 427 -15.91 -48.79 -23.83
N LYS A 428 -14.82 -48.15 -23.39
CA LYS A 428 -13.58 -48.85 -23.01
C LYS A 428 -13.80 -49.80 -21.83
N LYS A 429 -14.60 -49.41 -20.84
CA LYS A 429 -14.99 -50.28 -19.72
C LYS A 429 -15.81 -51.48 -20.19
N PHE A 430 -16.67 -51.29 -21.19
CA PHE A 430 -17.49 -52.36 -21.79
C PHE A 430 -16.64 -53.34 -22.60
N ILE A 431 -15.70 -52.87 -23.43
CA ILE A 431 -14.81 -53.74 -24.23
C ILE A 431 -13.81 -54.51 -23.36
N SER A 432 -13.38 -53.95 -22.22
CA SER A 432 -12.46 -54.63 -21.31
C SER A 432 -13.04 -55.91 -20.68
N GLN A 433 -14.36 -56.15 -20.74
CA GLN A 433 -14.97 -57.36 -20.21
C GLN A 433 -15.05 -58.54 -21.20
N GLU A 434 -14.78 -58.34 -22.50
CA GLU A 434 -14.94 -59.40 -23.53
C GLU A 434 -13.62 -59.97 -24.09
N GLY A 435 -12.50 -59.82 -23.37
CA GLY A 435 -11.16 -60.13 -23.89
C GLY A 435 -10.37 -61.24 -23.18
N SER A 436 -10.88 -62.46 -23.08
CA SER A 436 -10.00 -63.64 -22.89
C SER A 436 -10.48 -64.84 -23.69
N TYR A 437 -9.76 -65.17 -24.78
CA TYR A 437 -9.87 -66.47 -25.42
C TYR A 437 -8.47 -66.96 -25.78
N ALA A 438 -8.10 -68.11 -25.21
CA ALA A 438 -6.98 -68.93 -25.61
C ALA A 438 -7.22 -69.48 -27.03
N ALA A 439 -6.19 -69.47 -27.86
CA ALA A 439 -6.21 -70.10 -29.17
C ALA A 439 -5.81 -71.58 -29.03
N ASP A 440 -6.62 -72.49 -29.60
CA ASP A 440 -6.21 -73.87 -29.84
C ASP A 440 -6.57 -74.32 -31.28
N GLU A 441 -5.79 -75.29 -31.75
CA GLU A 441 -5.66 -75.82 -33.11
C GLU A 441 -6.94 -76.51 -33.63
N SER A 442 -7.77 -75.79 -34.39
CA SER A 442 -8.67 -76.32 -35.43
C SER A 442 -9.69 -75.24 -35.80
N GLY A 443 -9.41 -74.49 -36.87
CA GLY A 443 -10.26 -73.41 -37.36
C GLY A 443 -11.69 -73.84 -37.71
N LYS A 444 -12.63 -73.62 -36.80
CA LYS A 444 -14.06 -73.49 -37.09
C LYS A 444 -14.77 -72.70 -35.97
N LYS A 445 -15.15 -71.45 -36.24
CA LYS A 445 -15.94 -70.63 -35.30
C LYS A 445 -17.43 -70.95 -35.42
N THR A 446 -18.02 -71.43 -34.33
CA THR A 446 -19.48 -71.51 -34.14
C THR A 446 -19.89 -70.42 -33.14
N HIS A 447 -20.90 -69.62 -33.47
CA HIS A 447 -21.46 -68.61 -32.57
C HIS A 447 -22.30 -69.30 -31.48
N ILE A 448 -21.95 -69.12 -30.21
CA ILE A 448 -22.84 -69.39 -29.09
C ILE A 448 -23.35 -68.04 -28.58
N LEU A 449 -24.60 -67.73 -28.90
CA LEU A 449 -25.36 -66.67 -28.27
C LEU A 449 -25.67 -67.11 -26.83
N LYS A 450 -25.07 -66.46 -25.82
CA LYS A 450 -25.58 -66.52 -24.44
C LYS A 450 -26.18 -65.18 -24.08
N THR A 451 -27.48 -65.08 -24.34
CA THR A 451 -28.40 -64.17 -23.68
C THR A 451 -28.43 -64.50 -22.18
N ASN A 452 -28.17 -63.51 -21.33
CA ASN A 452 -28.61 -63.51 -19.93
C ASN A 452 -29.14 -62.10 -19.62
N ILE A 453 -30.44 -61.93 -19.78
CA ILE A 453 -31.25 -60.88 -19.15
C ILE A 453 -32.04 -61.59 -18.06
N ALA A 454 -31.82 -61.24 -16.79
CA ALA A 454 -32.84 -61.31 -15.72
C ALA A 454 -32.30 -60.72 -14.41
N ALA A 455 -33.13 -59.84 -13.82
CA ALA A 455 -33.21 -59.41 -12.41
C ALA A 455 -32.02 -58.58 -11.88
N GLU A 456 -32.19 -57.45 -11.18
CA GLU A 456 -33.25 -57.07 -10.24
C GLU A 456 -33.63 -55.59 -10.41
N MET A 457 -34.94 -55.34 -10.52
CA MET A 457 -35.59 -54.07 -10.22
C MET A 457 -36.60 -54.39 -9.11
N GLU A 458 -36.28 -54.09 -7.85
CA GLU A 458 -37.28 -53.76 -6.83
C GLU A 458 -36.61 -53.10 -5.61
N GLU A 459 -37.38 -52.25 -4.94
CA GLU A 459 -37.04 -51.30 -3.87
C GLU A 459 -36.41 -49.97 -4.37
N LEU A 460 -37.03 -48.80 -4.17
CA LEU A 460 -37.85 -48.39 -3.04
C LEU A 460 -38.74 -47.21 -3.44
N HIS A 461 -40.05 -47.44 -3.49
CA HIS A 461 -41.07 -46.41 -3.28
C HIS A 461 -41.36 -46.39 -1.78
N LYS A 462 -40.75 -45.45 -1.05
CA LYS A 462 -41.34 -44.83 0.15
C LYS A 462 -40.68 -43.50 0.46
#